data_AF-A0A8C0GQQ4-F1
#
_entry.id   AF-A0A8C0GQQ4-F1
#
_cell.length_a   1.000
_cell.length_b   1.000
_cell.length_c   1.000
_cell.angle_alpha   90.00
_cell.angle_beta   90.00
_cell.angle_gamma   90.00
#
_symmetry.space_group_name_H-M   'P 1'
#
loop_
_entity.id
_entity.type
_entity.pdbx_description
1 polymer ?
#
loop_
_entity_poly.entity_id
_entity_poly.type
_entity_poly.pdbx_seq_one_letter_code
_entity_poly.pdbx_strand_id
1 'polypeptide(L)'
;MEDRANKLLLALLLLLLFAVLVLQYVCPGSECQLLRLRAFSPPRADPYRAEDETPARFVPRFNFSARDLLRRVDFNIKGDDLIVFLHIQKTGGTTFGRHLVRNIQLEQPCECRAGQKKCTCHRPGKRETWLFSRFSTGWSCGLHADWTELTNCVPAVVDSKREAKRLLCFSSAPSSTWRRPSNFPPDRKGPGTVRLQL
;
A
#
# COMPACT_ATOMS: atom_id res chain seq x y z
N MET A 1 -14.35 68.99 -4.76
CA MET A 1 -13.64 67.95 -3.98
C MET A 1 -13.92 66.54 -4.51
N GLU A 2 -14.99 66.38 -5.30
CA GLU A 2 -15.40 65.12 -5.95
C GLU A 2 -14.33 64.41 -6.80
N ASP A 3 -13.54 65.10 -7.62
CA ASP A 3 -12.61 64.42 -8.53
C ASP A 3 -11.50 63.64 -7.82
N ARG A 4 -11.04 64.14 -6.66
CA ARG A 4 -10.02 63.44 -5.85
C ARG A 4 -10.64 62.26 -5.12
N ALA A 5 -11.85 62.43 -4.60
CA ALA A 5 -12.60 61.36 -3.95
C ALA A 5 -12.92 60.23 -4.94
N ASN A 6 -13.30 60.55 -6.18
CA ASN A 6 -13.64 59.56 -7.20
C ASN A 6 -12.41 58.79 -7.70
N LYS A 7 -11.26 59.48 -7.85
CA LYS A 7 -9.97 58.83 -8.16
C LYS A 7 -9.50 57.92 -7.03
N LEU A 8 -9.68 58.34 -5.77
CA LEU A 8 -9.38 57.51 -4.59
C LEU A 8 -10.31 56.29 -4.53
N LEU A 9 -11.60 56.46 -4.80
CA LEU A 9 -12.58 55.38 -4.84
C LEU A 9 -12.22 54.35 -5.92
N LEU A 10 -11.85 54.82 -7.12
CA LEU A 10 -11.45 53.96 -8.23
C LEU A 10 -10.18 53.18 -7.91
N ALA A 11 -9.19 53.82 -7.29
CA ALA A 11 -7.96 53.18 -6.85
C ALA A 11 -8.22 52.10 -5.80
N LEU A 12 -9.15 52.34 -4.86
CA LEU A 12 -9.52 51.39 -3.81
C LEU A 12 -10.27 50.18 -4.38
N LEU A 13 -11.15 50.40 -5.37
CA LEU A 13 -11.83 49.34 -6.11
C LEU A 13 -10.86 48.47 -6.91
N LEU A 14 -9.89 49.08 -7.59
CA LEU A 14 -8.86 48.37 -8.35
C LEU A 14 -7.95 47.53 -7.41
N LEU A 15 -7.59 48.07 -6.25
CA LEU A 15 -6.81 47.36 -5.24
C LEU A 15 -7.57 46.14 -4.70
N LEU A 16 -8.86 46.30 -4.42
CA LEU A 16 -9.73 45.22 -3.95
C LEU A 16 -9.86 44.11 -5.00
N LEU A 17 -10.06 44.49 -6.27
CA LEU A 17 -10.20 43.54 -7.38
C LEU A 17 -8.90 42.78 -7.65
N PHE A 18 -7.75 43.46 -7.59
CA PHE A 18 -6.44 42.83 -7.69
C PHE A 18 -6.18 41.84 -6.56
N ALA A 19 -6.53 42.19 -5.32
CA ALA A 19 -6.41 41.29 -4.17
C ALA A 19 -7.25 40.01 -4.35
N VAL A 20 -8.49 40.13 -4.87
CA VAL A 20 -9.34 38.96 -5.16
C VAL A 20 -8.73 38.08 -6.26
N LEU A 21 -8.21 38.67 -7.34
CA LEU A 21 -7.56 37.91 -8.41
C LEU A 21 -6.32 37.16 -7.92
N VAL A 22 -5.48 37.80 -7.11
CA VAL A 22 -4.31 37.16 -6.50
C VAL A 22 -4.75 36.03 -5.56
N LEU A 23 -5.79 36.23 -4.75
CA LEU A 23 -6.30 35.20 -3.85
C LEU A 23 -6.87 33.99 -4.61
N GLN A 24 -7.60 34.22 -5.70
CA GLN A 24 -8.13 33.18 -6.60
C GLN A 24 -7.00 32.42 -7.32
N TYR A 25 -5.90 33.09 -7.64
CA TYR A 25 -4.73 32.49 -8.30
C TYR A 25 -3.88 31.65 -7.34
N VAL A 26 -3.68 32.13 -6.10
CA VAL A 26 -2.87 31.44 -5.09
C VAL A 26 -3.61 30.24 -4.48
N CYS A 27 -4.95 30.26 -4.45
CA CYS A 27 -5.78 29.16 -3.93
C CYS A 27 -6.62 28.51 -5.04
N PRO A 28 -6.07 27.55 -5.81
CA PRO A 28 -6.81 26.80 -6.81
C PRO A 28 -7.55 25.63 -6.13
N GLY A 29 -8.73 25.92 -5.56
CA GLY A 29 -9.61 24.89 -5.01
C GLY A 29 -10.12 25.21 -3.60
N SER A 30 -11.44 25.09 -3.44
CA SER A 30 -12.37 25.08 -2.28
C SER A 30 -11.99 25.51 -0.85
N GLU A 31 -10.74 25.79 -0.50
CA GLU A 31 -10.27 25.96 0.88
C GLU A 31 -10.04 27.43 1.27
N CYS A 32 -10.86 28.37 0.76
CA CYS A 32 -10.90 29.74 1.28
C CYS A 32 -12.34 30.15 1.60
N GLN A 33 -12.76 29.83 2.82
CA GLN A 33 -14.10 30.09 3.39
C GLN A 33 -14.29 31.52 3.94
N LEU A 34 -13.45 32.50 3.59
CA LEU A 34 -13.45 33.80 4.29
C LEU A 34 -14.31 34.92 3.64
N LEU A 35 -14.99 34.67 2.50
CA LEU A 35 -15.77 35.71 1.80
C LEU A 35 -17.19 35.29 1.37
N ARG A 36 -17.85 34.40 2.11
CA ARG A 36 -19.27 34.07 1.85
C ARG A 36 -20.22 35.06 2.54
N LEU A 37 -20.25 36.30 2.05
CA LEU A 37 -21.33 37.28 2.28
C LEU A 37 -22.62 36.93 1.50
N ARG A 38 -22.87 35.63 1.27
CA ARG A 38 -24.12 35.13 0.69
C ARG A 38 -24.94 34.49 1.80
N ALA A 39 -25.45 35.35 2.68
CA ALA A 39 -26.61 35.03 3.51
C ALA A 39 -27.80 34.68 2.59
N PHE A 40 -28.61 33.69 2.99
CA PHE A 40 -29.82 33.18 2.33
C PHE A 40 -29.70 32.10 1.25
N SER A 41 -28.88 31.07 1.48
CA SER A 41 -29.31 29.72 1.09
C SER A 41 -28.81 28.69 2.10
N PRO A 42 -29.70 27.90 2.73
CA PRO A 42 -29.23 26.78 3.53
C PRO A 42 -28.46 25.85 2.60
N PRO A 43 -27.27 25.35 2.98
CA PRO A 43 -26.68 24.25 2.25
C PRO A 43 -27.70 23.13 2.29
N ARG A 44 -28.12 22.62 1.12
CA ARG A 44 -28.85 21.35 1.06
C ARG A 44 -28.00 20.37 1.86
N ALA A 45 -28.54 19.91 2.99
CA ALA A 45 -27.92 18.86 3.78
C ALA A 45 -27.77 17.67 2.84
N ASP A 46 -26.53 17.36 2.47
CA ASP A 46 -26.23 16.11 1.80
C ASP A 46 -26.51 15.01 2.82
N PRO A 47 -27.53 14.15 2.61
CA PRO A 47 -27.95 13.15 3.60
C PRO A 47 -26.84 12.14 3.94
N TYR A 48 -25.75 12.10 3.16
CA TYR A 48 -24.65 11.15 3.31
C TYR A 48 -23.50 11.63 4.21
N ARG A 49 -23.48 12.89 4.67
CA ARG A 49 -22.35 13.41 5.48
C ARG A 49 -22.37 12.94 6.95
N ALA A 50 -23.49 12.43 7.45
CA ALA A 50 -23.62 11.99 8.85
C ALA A 50 -22.92 10.65 9.14
N GLU A 51 -22.58 9.86 8.12
CA GLU A 51 -21.99 8.53 8.30
C GLU A 51 -20.45 8.57 8.46
N ASP A 52 -19.79 9.67 8.10
CA ASP A 52 -18.31 9.78 8.16
C ASP A 52 -17.76 10.29 9.51
N GLU A 53 -18.61 10.78 10.42
CA GLU A 53 -18.20 11.29 11.75
C GLU A 53 -18.43 10.32 12.91
N THR A 54 -19.00 9.13 12.66
CA THR A 54 -18.93 8.06 13.64
C THR A 54 -17.58 7.35 13.48
N PRO A 55 -16.62 7.49 14.43
CA PRO A 55 -15.46 6.61 14.41
C PRO A 55 -16.03 5.21 14.46
N ALA A 56 -15.80 4.42 13.39
CA ALA A 56 -16.30 3.06 13.30
C ALA A 56 -16.03 2.41 14.66
N ARG A 57 -17.10 2.15 15.43
CA ARG A 57 -16.99 1.48 16.73
C ARG A 57 -16.55 0.07 16.40
N PHE A 58 -15.25 -0.10 16.23
CA PHE A 58 -14.61 -1.37 16.11
C PHE A 58 -14.77 -2.01 17.48
N VAL A 59 -15.86 -2.74 17.66
CA VAL A 59 -16.00 -3.65 18.78
C VAL A 59 -15.11 -4.83 18.41
N PRO A 60 -13.93 -4.99 19.02
CA PRO A 60 -13.08 -6.13 18.72
C PRO A 60 -13.88 -7.39 19.04
N ARG A 61 -14.22 -8.18 18.02
CA ARG A 61 -14.94 -9.45 18.20
C ARG A 61 -14.06 -10.52 18.86
N PHE A 62 -12.76 -10.27 18.96
CA PHE A 62 -11.77 -11.18 19.53
C PHE A 62 -10.78 -10.40 20.39
N ASN A 63 -10.51 -10.91 21.59
CA ASN A 63 -9.49 -10.37 22.49
C ASN A 63 -8.11 -10.88 22.05
N PHE A 64 -7.40 -10.06 21.27
CA PHE A 64 -6.02 -10.33 20.88
C PHE A 64 -5.05 -9.91 21.99
N SER A 65 -4.03 -10.74 22.27
CA SER A 65 -2.95 -10.35 23.16
C SER A 65 -2.00 -9.36 22.47
N ALA A 66 -1.20 -8.63 23.24
CA ALA A 66 -0.15 -7.77 22.66
C ALA A 66 0.81 -8.56 21.76
N ARG A 67 1.03 -9.86 22.05
CA ARG A 67 1.87 -10.75 21.24
C ARG A 67 1.26 -11.09 19.88
N ASP A 68 -0.08 -11.11 19.79
CA ASP A 68 -0.80 -11.37 18.54
C ASP A 68 -0.81 -10.14 17.63
N LEU A 69 -0.85 -8.94 18.23
CA LEU A 69 -0.87 -7.67 17.52
C LEU A 69 0.53 -7.21 17.07
N LEU A 70 1.54 -7.39 17.92
CA LEU A 70 2.92 -6.95 17.65
C LEU A 70 3.80 -8.12 17.20
N ARG A 71 3.78 -8.38 15.89
CA ARG A 71 4.70 -9.33 15.27
C ARG A 71 5.97 -8.62 14.80
N ARG A 72 6.84 -8.25 15.76
CA ARG A 72 8.19 -7.76 15.45
C ARG A 72 9.12 -8.94 15.21
N VAL A 73 9.80 -8.92 14.07
CA VAL A 73 10.78 -9.93 13.70
C VAL A 73 12.05 -9.22 13.31
N ASP A 74 13.12 -9.44 14.06
CA ASP A 74 14.46 -8.97 13.70
C ASP A 74 14.97 -9.86 12.56
N PHE A 75 14.75 -9.41 11.33
CA PHE A 75 15.19 -10.13 10.14
C PHE A 75 16.66 -9.85 9.84
N ASN A 76 17.49 -10.88 9.95
CA ASN A 76 18.90 -10.78 9.64
C ASN A 76 19.20 -11.18 8.18
N ILE A 77 19.22 -10.18 7.29
CA ILE A 77 19.62 -10.36 5.90
C ILE A 77 21.11 -10.67 5.71
N LYS A 78 21.96 -10.72 6.74
CA LYS A 78 23.35 -11.25 6.63
C LYS A 78 23.53 -12.65 7.23
N GLY A 79 22.62 -13.07 8.12
CA GLY A 79 22.60 -14.37 8.78
C GLY A 79 22.08 -15.52 7.93
N ASP A 80 21.19 -16.34 8.50
CA ASP A 80 20.61 -17.54 7.88
C ASP A 80 19.07 -17.49 7.78
N ASP A 81 18.48 -16.33 8.09
CA ASP A 81 17.03 -16.13 8.02
C ASP A 81 16.53 -16.19 6.57
N LEU A 82 15.40 -16.86 6.38
CA LEU A 82 14.75 -17.02 5.08
C LEU A 82 13.30 -16.53 5.15
N ILE A 83 12.97 -15.58 4.28
CA ILE A 83 11.60 -15.12 4.11
C ILE A 83 10.88 -16.03 3.12
N VAL A 84 9.73 -16.57 3.50
CA VAL A 84 8.93 -17.49 2.68
C VAL A 84 7.57 -16.86 2.40
N PHE A 85 7.33 -16.51 1.14
CA PHE A 85 6.06 -15.94 0.70
C PHE A 85 5.11 -17.02 0.17
N LEU A 86 4.06 -17.32 0.93
CA LEU A 86 2.99 -18.24 0.54
C LEU A 86 1.97 -17.51 -0.35
N HIS A 87 2.02 -17.80 -1.66
CA HIS A 87 1.14 -17.17 -2.64
C HIS A 87 -0.21 -17.90 -2.77
N ILE A 88 -1.18 -17.45 -1.98
CA ILE A 88 -2.57 -17.92 -2.05
C ILE A 88 -3.26 -17.32 -3.30
N GLN A 89 -4.10 -18.12 -3.95
CA GLN A 89 -4.82 -17.70 -5.15
C GLN A 89 -5.75 -16.52 -4.90
N LYS A 90 -5.86 -15.64 -5.90
CA LYS A 90 -6.79 -14.50 -5.92
C LYS A 90 -6.65 -13.53 -4.73
N THR A 91 -5.52 -13.55 -4.03
CA THR A 91 -5.27 -12.65 -2.89
C THR A 91 -4.41 -11.42 -3.24
N GLY A 92 -4.26 -11.11 -4.53
CA GLY A 92 -3.35 -10.05 -4.98
C GLY A 92 -1.86 -10.39 -4.85
N GLY A 93 -1.51 -11.63 -4.47
CA GLY A 93 -0.14 -12.03 -4.21
C GLY A 93 0.81 -11.96 -5.41
N THR A 94 0.29 -11.90 -6.65
CA THR A 94 1.12 -11.65 -7.84
C THR A 94 1.65 -10.21 -7.87
N THR A 95 0.85 -9.22 -7.47
CA THR A 95 1.27 -7.81 -7.38
C THR A 95 2.21 -7.64 -6.19
N PHE A 96 1.82 -8.19 -5.04
CA PHE A 96 2.63 -8.12 -3.83
C PHE A 96 4.00 -8.79 -4.01
N GLY A 97 4.05 -9.99 -4.58
CA GLY A 97 5.31 -10.69 -4.87
C GLY A 97 6.19 -9.94 -5.86
N ARG A 98 5.62 -9.16 -6.79
CA ARG A 98 6.39 -8.28 -7.69
C ARG A 98 7.04 -7.12 -6.93
N HIS A 99 6.34 -6.55 -5.95
CA HIS A 99 6.89 -5.49 -5.09
C HIS A 99 8.00 -6.03 -4.19
N LEU A 100 7.88 -7.26 -3.67
CA LEU A 100 8.94 -7.86 -2.84
C LEU A 100 10.31 -7.94 -3.54
N VAL A 101 10.33 -8.23 -4.84
CA VAL A 101 11.58 -8.37 -5.59
C VAL A 101 12.08 -7.08 -6.24
N ARG A 102 11.22 -6.06 -6.41
CA ARG A 102 11.56 -4.81 -7.12
C ARG A 102 11.60 -3.56 -6.26
N ASN A 103 10.87 -3.52 -5.15
CA ASN A 103 10.55 -2.28 -4.42
C ASN A 103 10.98 -2.31 -2.94
N ILE A 104 11.81 -3.27 -2.53
CA ILE A 104 12.40 -3.27 -1.18
C ILE A 104 13.75 -2.54 -1.25
N GLN A 105 13.97 -1.62 -0.31
CA GLN A 105 15.25 -0.95 -0.13
C GLN A 105 16.20 -1.91 0.60
N LEU A 106 17.19 -2.45 -0.12
CA LEU A 106 18.17 -3.41 0.37
C LEU A 106 19.58 -2.91 0.05
N GLU A 107 20.56 -3.32 0.85
CA GLU A 107 21.99 -3.07 0.56
C GLU A 107 22.39 -3.68 -0.79
N GLN A 108 21.86 -4.87 -1.10
CA GLN A 108 21.97 -5.49 -2.42
C GLN A 108 20.56 -5.74 -3.01
N PRO A 109 20.18 -5.09 -4.13
CA PRO A 109 18.89 -5.32 -4.77
C PRO A 109 18.86 -6.67 -5.50
N CYS A 110 17.65 -7.21 -5.71
CA CYS A 110 17.49 -8.42 -6.51
C CYS A 110 17.77 -8.14 -8.00
N GLU A 111 18.45 -9.07 -8.67
CA GLU A 111 18.73 -8.98 -10.10
C GLU A 111 17.55 -9.55 -10.90
N CYS A 112 16.77 -8.68 -11.54
CA CYS A 112 15.68 -9.07 -12.42
C CYS A 112 16.07 -8.82 -13.88
N ARG A 113 16.27 -9.88 -14.69
CA ARG A 113 16.54 -9.76 -16.13
C ARG A 113 15.24 -9.53 -16.92
N ALA A 114 15.26 -8.61 -17.87
CA ALA A 114 14.14 -8.40 -18.79
C ALA A 114 13.87 -9.71 -19.57
N GLY A 115 12.61 -10.13 -19.64
CA GLY A 115 12.20 -11.40 -20.25
C GLY A 115 12.10 -12.58 -19.29
N GLN A 116 12.74 -12.52 -18.11
CA GLN A 116 12.59 -13.56 -17.08
C GLN A 116 11.52 -13.19 -16.07
N LYS A 117 10.63 -14.15 -15.76
CA LYS A 117 9.64 -14.00 -14.67
C LYS A 117 10.28 -14.19 -13.29
N LYS A 118 11.49 -14.75 -13.22
CA LYS A 118 12.25 -15.03 -12.00
C LYS A 118 13.35 -14.00 -11.82
N CYS A 119 13.52 -13.50 -10.61
CA CYS A 119 14.59 -12.61 -10.19
C CYS A 119 15.53 -13.34 -9.23
N THR A 120 16.80 -12.99 -9.27
CA THR A 120 17.81 -13.58 -8.41
C THR A 120 18.01 -12.69 -7.18
N CYS A 121 17.54 -13.14 -6.02
CA CYS A 121 17.63 -12.41 -4.76
C CYS A 121 18.68 -13.05 -3.85
N HIS A 122 19.92 -12.62 -4.01
CA HIS A 122 21.04 -13.13 -3.21
C HIS A 122 21.30 -12.28 -1.97
N ARG A 123 21.92 -12.92 -0.99
CA ARG A 123 22.39 -12.28 0.23
C ARG A 123 23.63 -11.41 -0.06
N PRO A 124 23.79 -10.23 0.57
CA PRO A 124 25.03 -9.45 0.47
C PRO A 124 26.25 -10.31 0.82
N GLY A 125 27.14 -10.50 -0.15
CA GLY A 125 28.39 -11.27 0.02
C GLY A 125 28.26 -12.79 -0.05
N LYS A 126 27.08 -13.37 -0.33
CA LYS A 126 26.89 -14.82 -0.54
C LYS A 126 26.03 -15.11 -1.76
N ARG A 127 26.11 -16.33 -2.31
CA ARG A 127 25.24 -16.81 -3.40
C ARG A 127 23.96 -17.51 -2.91
N GLU A 128 23.66 -17.40 -1.63
CA GLU A 128 22.45 -17.96 -1.02
C GLU A 128 21.26 -17.02 -1.23
N THR A 129 20.06 -17.57 -1.38
CA THR A 129 18.84 -16.77 -1.47
C THR A 129 18.26 -16.48 -0.08
N TRP A 130 17.81 -15.25 0.14
CA TRP A 130 17.13 -14.84 1.39
C TRP A 130 15.60 -14.82 1.25
N LEU A 131 15.09 -14.96 0.01
CA LEU A 131 13.67 -14.93 -0.32
C LEU A 131 13.26 -16.21 -1.05
N PHE A 132 12.33 -16.97 -0.48
CA PHE A 132 11.62 -18.04 -1.15
C PHE A 132 10.25 -17.53 -1.62
N SER A 133 10.11 -17.43 -2.94
CA SER A 133 8.85 -17.03 -3.56
C SER A 133 8.80 -17.46 -5.01
N ARG A 134 7.60 -17.44 -5.60
CA ARG A 134 7.41 -17.64 -7.05
C ARG A 134 8.33 -16.77 -7.90
N PHE A 135 8.57 -15.52 -7.50
CA PHE A 135 9.37 -14.58 -8.27
C PHE A 135 10.87 -14.69 -7.98
N SER A 136 11.30 -15.49 -6.99
CA SER A 136 12.72 -15.67 -6.67
C SER A 136 13.20 -17.09 -6.96
N THR A 137 12.63 -18.10 -6.31
CA THR A 137 12.99 -19.51 -6.46
C THR A 137 12.14 -20.22 -7.51
N GLY A 138 10.94 -19.70 -7.80
CA GLY A 138 10.02 -20.29 -8.77
C GLY A 138 9.01 -21.21 -8.09
N TRP A 139 8.66 -22.30 -8.77
CA TRP A 139 7.70 -23.31 -8.29
C TRP A 139 8.40 -24.59 -7.82
N SER A 140 9.54 -24.43 -7.13
CA SER A 140 10.39 -25.56 -6.71
C SER A 140 9.67 -26.54 -5.78
N CYS A 141 8.64 -26.08 -5.08
CA CYS A 141 7.84 -26.89 -4.14
C CYS A 141 6.40 -27.13 -4.61
N GLY A 142 6.09 -26.89 -5.90
CA GLY A 142 4.74 -27.07 -6.45
C GLY A 142 4.10 -25.79 -6.96
N LEU A 143 3.16 -25.95 -7.90
CA LEU A 143 2.38 -24.85 -8.50
C LEU A 143 1.19 -24.53 -7.56
N HIS A 144 1.36 -23.52 -6.71
CA HIS A 144 0.44 -23.16 -5.61
C HIS A 144 0.53 -24.06 -4.37
N ALA A 145 1.77 -24.36 -3.95
CA ALA A 145 2.02 -25.10 -2.73
C ALA A 145 1.29 -24.51 -1.52
N ASP A 146 0.52 -25.36 -0.83
CA ASP A 146 -0.12 -25.00 0.43
C ASP A 146 0.89 -24.92 1.57
N TRP A 147 0.45 -24.43 2.73
CA TRP A 147 1.30 -24.29 3.92
C TRP A 147 2.07 -25.57 4.25
N THR A 148 1.40 -26.72 4.21
CA THR A 148 1.96 -28.04 4.53
C THR A 148 3.03 -28.47 3.54
N GLU A 149 2.78 -28.31 2.24
CA GLU A 149 3.76 -28.62 1.20
C GLU A 149 4.99 -27.73 1.31
N LEU A 150 4.78 -26.45 1.58
CA LEU A 150 5.84 -25.46 1.67
C LEU A 150 6.75 -25.72 2.88
N THR A 151 6.18 -25.98 4.07
CA THR A 151 6.98 -26.25 5.28
C THR A 151 7.78 -27.54 5.17
N ASN A 152 7.27 -28.53 4.43
CA ASN A 152 7.96 -29.81 4.24
C ASN A 152 9.03 -29.75 3.14
N CYS A 153 8.79 -28.98 2.07
CA CYS A 153 9.69 -28.93 0.91
C CYS A 153 10.78 -27.84 1.02
N VAL A 154 10.47 -26.66 1.56
CA VAL A 154 11.41 -25.52 1.59
C VAL A 154 12.74 -25.86 2.28
N PRO A 155 12.76 -26.55 3.44
CA PRO A 155 14.01 -26.95 4.08
C PRO A 155 14.89 -27.82 3.17
N ALA A 156 14.29 -28.71 2.38
CA ALA A 156 15.03 -29.59 1.48
C ALA A 156 15.59 -28.86 0.24
N VAL A 157 14.90 -27.82 -0.23
CA VAL A 157 15.26 -27.08 -1.45
C VAL A 157 16.29 -25.97 -1.20
N VAL A 158 16.23 -25.29 -0.06
CA VAL A 158 16.96 -24.03 0.17
C VAL A 158 18.36 -24.20 0.76
N ASP A 159 18.71 -25.40 1.25
CA ASP A 159 20.07 -25.94 1.32
C ASP A 159 20.03 -27.23 2.14
N SER A 160 20.46 -28.33 1.55
CA SER A 160 20.61 -29.63 2.20
C SER A 160 21.75 -29.70 3.22
N LYS A 161 22.47 -28.60 3.49
CA LYS A 161 23.78 -28.60 4.17
C LYS A 161 23.89 -27.76 5.46
N ARG A 162 22.85 -27.09 5.93
CA ARG A 162 22.93 -26.33 7.20
C ARG A 162 21.70 -26.56 8.08
N GLU A 163 21.96 -26.86 9.35
CA GLU A 163 20.97 -27.00 10.41
C GLU A 163 20.19 -25.70 10.62
N ALA A 164 18.88 -25.85 10.82
CA ALA A 164 17.93 -24.85 11.34
C ALA A 164 18.01 -23.41 10.76
N LYS A 165 17.70 -23.21 9.48
CA LYS A 165 17.35 -21.88 8.95
C LYS A 165 16.02 -21.40 9.59
N ARG A 166 16.00 -20.18 10.14
CA ARG A 166 14.76 -19.58 10.65
C ARG A 166 13.87 -19.18 9.48
N LEU A 167 12.71 -19.85 9.35
CA LEU A 167 11.72 -19.56 8.31
C LEU A 167 10.73 -18.50 8.79
N LEU A 168 10.63 -17.41 8.03
CA LEU A 168 9.68 -16.33 8.26
C LEU A 168 8.59 -16.40 7.20
N CYS A 169 7.48 -17.01 7.56
CA CYS A 169 6.40 -17.26 6.62
C CYS A 169 5.29 -16.20 6.72
N PHE A 170 4.79 -15.76 5.57
CA PHE A 170 3.72 -14.78 5.45
C PHE A 170 2.97 -14.95 4.13
N SER A 171 1.72 -14.50 4.10
CA SER A 171 0.85 -14.55 2.93
C SER A 171 0.04 -13.26 2.80
N SER A 172 -0.41 -12.95 1.58
CA SER A 172 -1.42 -11.92 1.36
C SER A 172 -2.81 -12.55 1.48
N ALA A 173 -3.72 -11.90 2.22
CA ALA A 173 -5.11 -12.28 2.33
C ALA A 173 -6.02 -11.12 1.88
N PRO A 174 -7.08 -11.38 1.08
CA PRO A 174 -8.06 -10.35 0.76
C PRO A 174 -8.89 -10.05 2.00
N SER A 175 -9.45 -8.83 2.11
CA SER A 175 -10.44 -8.57 3.14
C SER A 175 -11.65 -9.51 2.98
N SER A 176 -12.31 -9.85 4.07
CA SER A 176 -13.47 -10.75 4.10
C SER A 176 -14.60 -10.29 3.17
N THR A 177 -14.69 -8.99 2.89
CA THR A 177 -15.61 -8.36 1.94
C THR A 177 -15.31 -8.65 0.46
N TRP A 178 -14.09 -9.07 0.11
CA TRP A 178 -13.69 -9.40 -1.27
C TRP A 178 -13.64 -10.91 -1.55
N ARG A 179 -14.10 -11.76 -0.61
CA ARG A 179 -14.24 -13.19 -0.88
C ARG A 179 -15.35 -13.38 -1.91
N ARG A 180 -14.97 -13.45 -3.19
CA ARG A 180 -15.91 -13.56 -4.32
C ARG A 180 -16.89 -14.72 -4.09
N PRO A 181 -18.20 -14.53 -4.34
CA PRO A 181 -19.11 -15.63 -4.59
C PRO A 181 -18.56 -16.51 -5.72
N SER A 182 -18.73 -17.83 -5.60
CA SER A 182 -18.21 -18.87 -6.51
C SER A 182 -18.60 -18.69 -7.99
N ASN A 183 -19.52 -17.77 -8.32
CA ASN A 183 -20.07 -17.55 -9.65
C ASN A 183 -19.52 -16.30 -10.39
N PHE A 184 -18.45 -15.65 -9.91
CA PHE A 184 -17.90 -14.49 -10.60
C PHE A 184 -16.92 -14.88 -11.74
N PRO A 185 -17.15 -14.42 -12.99
CA PRO A 185 -16.25 -14.71 -14.10
C PRO A 185 -14.85 -14.07 -13.91
N PRO A 186 -13.82 -14.57 -14.61
CA PRO A 186 -12.45 -14.10 -14.47
C PRO A 186 -12.29 -12.69 -15.06
N ASP A 187 -12.49 -11.66 -14.23
CA ASP A 187 -12.47 -10.28 -14.72
C ASP A 187 -11.06 -9.66 -14.85
N ARG A 188 -11.00 -8.76 -15.82
CA ARG A 188 -9.86 -8.14 -16.50
C ARG A 188 -8.85 -7.46 -15.56
N LYS A 189 -7.60 -7.42 -16.04
CA LYS A 189 -6.48 -6.67 -15.46
C LYS A 189 -6.81 -5.17 -15.42
N GLY A 190 -7.10 -4.63 -14.25
CA GLY A 190 -7.06 -3.19 -13.95
C GLY A 190 -5.91 -2.85 -12.99
N PRO A 191 -5.35 -1.63 -13.06
CA PRO A 191 -4.23 -1.22 -12.22
C PRO A 191 -4.76 -0.82 -10.83
N GLY A 192 -4.62 -1.70 -9.85
CA GLY A 192 -4.87 -1.37 -8.43
C GLY A 192 -3.60 -0.83 -7.78
N THR A 193 -3.59 0.46 -7.47
CA THR A 193 -2.55 1.12 -6.67
C THR A 193 -2.65 0.64 -5.22
N VAL A 194 -1.59 0.03 -4.68
CA VAL A 194 -1.49 -0.36 -3.27
C VAL A 194 -0.44 0.54 -2.61
N ARG A 195 -0.88 1.36 -1.65
CA ARG A 195 -0.02 2.22 -0.82
C ARG A 195 0.31 1.43 0.45
N LEU A 196 1.59 1.16 0.68
CA LEU A 196 2.09 0.61 1.95
C LEU A 196 2.36 1.77 2.90
N GLN A 197 1.78 1.73 4.10
CA GLN A 197 2.28 2.44 5.27
C GLN A 197 3.22 1.48 6.00
N LEU A 198 4.48 1.92 6.14
CA LEU A 198 5.48 1.35 7.04
C LEU A 198 5.28 1.93 8.45
#